data_AF-A0A852K2Z1-F1
#
_entry.id   AF-A0A852K2Z1-F1
#
_cell.length_a   1.000
_cell.length_b   1.000
_cell.length_c   1.000
_cell.angle_alpha   90.00
_cell.angle_beta   90.00
_cell.angle_gamma   90.00
#
_symmetry.space_group_name_H-M   'P 1'
#
loop_
_entity.id
_entity.type
_entity.pdbx_description
1 polymer ?
#
loop_
_entity_poly.entity_id
_entity_poly.type
_entity_poly.pdbx_seq_one_letter_code
_entity_poly.pdbx_strand_id
1 'polypeptide(L)'
;QTKIQMKMEKLTSTTKAICDLETFHHGAGNCKAPFFHTWPTSYFYEVCLKLSEMYKKELQLKQTIVQDIAHSADQDLMMVYLSSWLYQPYIENSSMLLLEAMLLETGHRQC
;
A
#
# COMPACT_ATOMS: atom_id res chain seq x y z
N GLN A 1 11.15 -4.87 5.84
CA GLN A 1 9.77 -4.61 5.37
C GLN A 1 8.94 -3.75 6.31
N THR A 2 9.08 -3.84 7.63
CA THR A 2 8.29 -3.03 8.59
C THR A 2 8.33 -1.52 8.30
N LYS A 3 9.49 -0.98 7.91
CA LYS A 3 9.62 0.44 7.51
C LYS A 3 8.75 0.83 6.31
N ILE A 4 8.54 -0.06 5.35
CA ILE A 4 7.73 0.20 4.15
C ILE A 4 6.24 0.20 4.54
N GLN A 5 5.83 -0.79 5.32
CA GLN A 5 4.46 -0.89 5.82
C GLN A 5 4.10 0.33 6.68
N MET A 6 4.96 0.78 7.60
CA MET A 6 4.72 2.00 8.39
C MET A 6 4.57 3.25 7.50
N LYS A 7 5.39 3.38 6.45
CA LYS A 7 5.28 4.50 5.51
C LYS A 7 3.95 4.47 4.76
N MET A 8 3.51 3.30 4.31
CA MET A 8 2.23 3.14 3.61
C MET A 8 1.04 3.38 4.51
N GLU A 9 1.07 2.93 5.76
CA GLU A 9 0.00 3.20 6.74
C GLU A 9 -0.11 4.69 7.06
N LYS A 10 1.03 5.36 7.26
CA LYS A 10 1.06 6.80 7.50
C LYS A 10 0.50 7.57 6.29
N LEU A 11 0.90 7.19 5.08
CA LEU A 11 0.38 7.78 3.85
C LEU A 11 -1.14 7.61 3.77
N THR A 12 -1.63 6.38 3.94
CA THR A 12 -3.05 6.05 3.91
C THR A 12 -3.86 6.85 4.94
N SER A 13 -3.35 6.95 6.16
CA SER A 13 -4.01 7.71 7.24
C SER A 13 -4.09 9.21 6.92
N THR A 14 -3.02 9.75 6.34
CA THR A 14 -2.96 11.16 5.93
C THR A 14 -3.94 11.41 4.78
N THR A 15 -3.96 10.57 3.75
CA THR A 15 -4.88 10.71 2.62
C THR A 15 -6.35 10.56 3.05
N LYS A 16 -6.63 9.66 3.99
CA LYS A 16 -7.98 9.53 4.56
C LYS A 16 -8.45 10.85 5.17
N ALA A 17 -7.61 11.48 5.98
CA ALA A 17 -7.93 12.77 6.59
C ALA A 17 -8.18 13.87 5.54
N ILE A 18 -7.44 13.85 4.41
CA ILE A 18 -7.67 14.77 3.29
C ILE A 18 -9.04 14.50 2.64
N CYS A 19 -9.41 13.24 2.41
CA CYS A 19 -10.73 12.87 1.87
C CYS A 19 -11.87 13.30 2.81
N ASP A 20 -11.72 13.06 4.11
CA ASP A 20 -12.71 13.43 5.12
C ASP A 20 -12.87 14.97 5.18
N LEU A 21 -11.76 15.72 5.11
CA LEU A 21 -11.77 17.19 5.03
C LEU A 21 -12.39 17.71 3.72
N GLU A 22 -12.14 17.05 2.60
CA GLU A 22 -12.81 17.33 1.34
C GLU A 22 -14.31 17.17 1.42
N THR A 23 -14.76 16.05 1.95
CA THR A 23 -16.20 15.77 2.12
C THR A 23 -16.85 16.83 2.99
N PHE A 24 -16.19 17.26 4.07
CA PHE A 24 -16.67 18.34 4.94
C PHE A 24 -16.81 19.69 4.19
N HIS A 25 -15.84 20.04 3.33
CA HIS A 25 -15.85 21.33 2.61
C HIS A 25 -16.81 21.37 1.40
N HIS A 26 -17.18 20.23 0.81
CA HIS A 26 -18.11 20.19 -0.33
C HIS A 26 -19.52 20.71 0.04
N GLY A 27 -19.89 20.75 1.33
CA GLY A 27 -21.12 21.41 1.79
C GLY A 27 -21.08 22.94 1.78
N ALA A 28 -19.92 23.56 1.59
CA ALA A 28 -19.70 25.02 1.74
C ALA A 28 -19.44 25.77 0.40
N GLY A 29 -19.64 25.11 -0.75
CA GLY A 29 -19.69 25.79 -2.06
C GLY A 29 -18.38 26.31 -2.64
N ASN A 30 -17.21 25.91 -2.11
CA ASN A 30 -15.92 26.42 -2.57
C ASN A 30 -15.22 25.44 -3.53
N CYS A 31 -15.03 25.85 -4.79
CA CYS A 31 -14.29 25.10 -5.82
C CYS A 31 -12.87 24.77 -5.33
N LYS A 32 -12.55 23.49 -5.19
CA LYS A 32 -11.21 23.03 -4.82
C LYS A 32 -10.32 22.98 -6.06
N ALA A 33 -9.14 23.61 -5.98
CA ALA A 33 -8.06 23.28 -6.90
C ALA A 33 -7.77 21.77 -6.79
N PRO A 34 -7.60 21.05 -7.91
CA PRO A 34 -7.34 19.62 -7.85
C PRO A 34 -5.98 19.36 -7.16
N PHE A 35 -5.98 18.54 -6.11
CA PHE A 35 -4.75 18.14 -5.38
C PHE A 35 -3.85 17.20 -6.20
N PHE A 36 -4.44 16.52 -7.18
CA PHE A 36 -3.78 15.59 -8.09
C PHE A 36 -4.05 16.01 -9.53
N HIS A 37 -3.23 15.56 -10.48
CA HIS A 37 -3.35 16.00 -11.87
C HIS A 37 -4.65 15.56 -12.53
N THR A 38 -5.01 14.29 -12.37
CA THR A 38 -6.18 13.68 -13.01
C THR A 38 -7.06 12.88 -12.05
N TRP A 39 -6.54 12.49 -10.88
CA TRP A 39 -7.27 11.64 -9.94
C TRP A 39 -8.12 12.43 -8.93
N PRO A 40 -9.32 11.94 -8.59
CA PRO A 40 -10.00 12.42 -7.39
C PRO A 40 -9.26 11.91 -6.15
N THR A 41 -9.28 12.70 -5.06
CA THR A 41 -8.60 12.36 -3.80
C THR A 41 -9.09 11.03 -3.21
N SER A 42 -10.37 10.71 -3.36
CA SER A 42 -10.95 9.43 -2.94
C SER A 42 -10.27 8.24 -3.62
N TYR A 43 -10.01 8.32 -4.92
CA TYR A 43 -9.34 7.27 -5.66
C TYR A 43 -7.87 7.13 -5.22
N PHE A 44 -7.17 8.25 -5.00
CA PHE A 44 -5.82 8.20 -4.45
C PHE A 44 -5.79 7.50 -3.07
N TYR A 45 -6.79 7.77 -2.21
CA TYR A 45 -6.93 7.06 -0.93
C TYR A 45 -7.18 5.56 -1.10
N GLU A 46 -8.05 5.16 -2.01
CA GLU A 46 -8.32 3.74 -2.28
C GLU A 46 -7.05 3.01 -2.73
N VAL A 47 -6.24 3.64 -3.59
CA VAL A 47 -4.96 3.08 -4.03
C VAL A 47 -3.96 2.99 -2.87
N CYS A 48 -3.85 4.03 -2.02
CA CYS A 48 -3.05 3.99 -0.80
C CYS A 48 -3.44 2.81 0.10
N LEU A 49 -4.75 2.66 0.36
CA LEU A 49 -5.28 1.62 1.22
C LEU A 49 -4.99 0.22 0.65
N LYS A 50 -5.20 0.03 -0.66
CA LYS A 50 -4.89 -1.23 -1.35
C LYS A 50 -3.41 -1.60 -1.18
N LEU A 51 -2.49 -0.68 -1.47
CA LEU A 51 -1.06 -0.93 -1.31
C LEU A 51 -0.70 -1.24 0.15
N SER A 52 -1.25 -0.48 1.10
CA SER A 52 -1.02 -0.69 2.53
C SER A 52 -1.42 -2.09 2.99
N GLU A 53 -2.60 -2.57 2.59
CA GLU A 53 -3.07 -3.91 2.96
C GLU A 53 -2.24 -5.03 2.35
N MET A 54 -1.77 -4.86 1.11
CA MET A 54 -0.84 -5.82 0.49
C MET A 54 0.48 -5.93 1.26
N TYR A 55 1.10 -4.80 1.59
CA TYR A 55 2.34 -4.78 2.37
C TYR A 55 2.16 -5.29 3.80
N LYS A 56 0.99 -5.08 4.39
CA LYS A 56 0.64 -5.62 5.71
C LYS A 56 0.54 -7.14 5.70
N LYS A 57 -0.18 -7.72 4.74
CA LYS A 57 -0.29 -9.18 4.58
C LYS A 57 1.08 -9.81 4.31
N GLU A 58 1.87 -9.19 3.44
CA GLU A 58 3.22 -9.65 3.13
C GLU A 58 4.15 -9.61 4.37
N LEU A 59 4.04 -8.57 5.20
CA LEU A 59 4.78 -8.48 6.44
C LEU A 59 4.36 -9.57 7.44
N GLN A 60 3.05 -9.81 7.58
CA GLN A 60 2.51 -10.86 8.45
C GLN A 60 3.02 -12.24 8.04
N LEU A 61 2.96 -12.57 6.74
CA LEU A 61 3.50 -13.82 6.21
C LEU A 61 4.96 -14.02 6.62
N LYS A 62 5.79 -12.98 6.46
CA LYS A 62 7.21 -13.06 6.79
C LYS A 62 7.46 -13.20 8.29
N GLN A 63 6.64 -12.58 9.12
CA GLN A 63 6.70 -12.79 10.57
C GLN A 63 6.36 -14.23 10.93
N THR A 64 5.31 -14.80 10.33
CA THR A 64 4.94 -16.22 10.51
C THR A 64 6.05 -17.15 10.06
N ILE A 65 6.61 -16.95 8.86
CA ILE A 65 7.72 -17.77 8.36
C ILE A 65 8.90 -17.76 9.34
N VAL A 66 9.32 -16.58 9.82
CA VAL A 66 10.45 -16.49 10.75
C VAL A 66 10.18 -17.14 12.10
N GLN A 67 8.92 -17.10 12.57
CA GLN A 67 8.52 -17.77 13.82
C GLN A 67 8.49 -19.30 13.67
N ASP A 68 8.03 -19.80 12.53
CA ASP A 68 7.80 -21.24 12.33
C ASP A 68 9.04 -21.98 11.81
N ILE A 69 9.93 -21.31 11.08
CA ILE A 69 11.08 -21.96 10.42
C ILE A 69 12.04 -22.64 11.39
N ALA A 70 12.16 -22.14 12.62
CA ALA A 70 13.00 -22.73 13.66
C ALA A 70 12.38 -23.99 14.31
N HIS A 71 11.07 -24.20 14.13
CA HIS A 71 10.30 -25.27 14.76
C HIS A 71 9.89 -26.38 13.77
N SER A 72 10.09 -26.16 12.46
CA SER A 72 9.74 -27.12 11.41
C SER A 72 10.96 -27.94 10.95
N ALA A 73 10.80 -29.27 10.91
CA ALA A 73 11.73 -30.20 10.26
C ALA A 73 11.18 -30.74 8.93
N ASP A 74 10.04 -30.23 8.47
CA ASP A 74 9.39 -30.64 7.22
C ASP A 74 10.03 -29.92 6.03
N GLN A 75 10.66 -30.70 5.15
CA GLN A 75 11.35 -30.20 3.97
C GLN A 75 10.39 -29.58 2.94
N ASP A 76 9.19 -30.13 2.78
CA ASP A 76 8.21 -29.61 1.82
C ASP A 76 7.69 -28.25 2.29
N LEU A 77 7.42 -28.10 3.59
CA LEU A 77 7.05 -26.83 4.20
C LEU A 77 8.18 -25.79 4.09
N MET A 78 9.44 -26.20 4.26
CA MET A 78 10.61 -25.33 4.08
C MET A 78 10.69 -24.77 2.66
N MET A 79 10.38 -25.58 1.64
CA MET A 79 10.34 -25.14 0.24
C MET A 79 9.19 -24.14 -0.02
N VAL A 80 8.04 -24.32 0.62
CA VAL A 80 6.93 -23.36 0.58
C VAL A 80 7.32 -22.03 1.23
N TYR A 81 7.99 -22.05 2.39
CA TYR A 81 8.48 -20.85 3.04
C TYR A 81 9.53 -20.11 2.20
N LEU A 82 10.49 -20.83 1.62
CA LEU A 82 11.52 -20.25 0.77
C LEU A 82 10.91 -19.58 -0.46
N SER A 83 10.02 -20.28 -1.17
CA SER A 83 9.34 -19.72 -2.35
C SER A 83 8.48 -18.51 -1.98
N SER A 84 7.70 -18.60 -0.90
CA SER A 84 6.87 -17.49 -0.41
C SER A 84 7.72 -16.27 -0.02
N TRP A 85 8.88 -16.49 0.59
CA TRP A 85 9.81 -15.42 0.98
C TRP A 85 10.40 -14.67 -0.22
N LEU A 86 10.74 -15.41 -1.28
CA LEU A 86 11.35 -14.88 -2.50
C LEU A 86 10.33 -14.16 -3.39
N TYR A 87 9.19 -14.79 -3.63
CA TYR A 87 8.20 -14.30 -4.61
C TYR A 87 7.19 -13.29 -4.05
N GLN A 88 7.10 -13.12 -2.74
CA GLN A 88 6.21 -12.13 -2.09
C GLN A 88 4.76 -12.23 -2.58
N PRO A 89 4.07 -13.36 -2.32
CA PRO A 89 2.80 -13.72 -2.96
C PRO A 89 1.66 -12.75 -2.71
N TYR A 90 1.73 -11.91 -1.66
CA TYR A 90 0.71 -10.91 -1.36
C TYR A 90 0.93 -9.58 -2.07
N ILE A 91 2.04 -9.42 -2.80
CA ILE A 91 2.35 -8.24 -3.61
C ILE A 91 1.98 -8.50 -5.07
N GLU A 92 0.76 -8.11 -5.45
CA GLU A 92 0.28 -8.10 -6.84
C GLU A 92 1.22 -7.30 -7.77
N ASN A 93 1.40 -7.77 -9.01
CA ASN A 93 2.19 -7.09 -10.04
C ASN A 93 1.69 -5.66 -10.34
N SER A 94 0.39 -5.39 -10.16
CA SER A 94 -0.17 -4.05 -10.33
C SER A 94 0.31 -3.05 -9.27
N SER A 95 0.91 -3.49 -8.16
CA SER A 95 1.39 -2.59 -7.11
C SER A 95 2.44 -1.59 -7.61
N MET A 96 3.36 -2.05 -8.47
CA MET A 96 4.37 -1.18 -9.07
C MET A 96 3.70 -0.15 -9.98
N LEU A 97 2.79 -0.58 -10.86
CA LEU A 97 2.05 0.31 -11.74
C LEU A 97 1.26 1.37 -10.96
N LEU A 98 0.58 0.96 -9.88
CA LEU A 98 -0.17 1.86 -9.01
C LEU A 98 0.75 2.87 -8.32
N LEU A 99 1.91 2.43 -7.83
CA LEU A 99 2.88 3.32 -7.21
C LEU A 99 3.42 4.36 -8.21
N GLU A 100 3.71 3.93 -9.43
CA GLU A 100 4.17 4.84 -10.49
C GLU A 100 3.10 5.86 -10.86
N ALA A 101 1.84 5.43 -10.96
CA ALA A 101 0.72 6.32 -11.20
C ALA A 101 0.55 7.33 -10.06
N MET A 102 0.68 6.91 -8.79
CA MET A 102 0.64 7.84 -7.65
C MET A 102 1.76 8.89 -7.68
N LEU A 103 2.96 8.50 -8.09
CA LEU A 103 4.09 9.43 -8.23
C LEU A 103 3.86 10.45 -9.35
N LEU A 104 3.28 10.00 -10.47
CA LEU A 104 2.88 10.87 -11.57
C LEU A 104 1.82 11.88 -11.12
N GLU A 105 0.77 11.39 -10.49
CA GLU A 105 -0.38 12.18 -10.05
C GLU A 105 -0.03 13.25 -9.02
N THR A 106 1.02 13.02 -8.24
CA THR A 106 1.54 13.98 -7.25
C THR A 106 2.69 14.83 -7.77
N GLY A 107 3.11 14.66 -9.03
CA GLY A 107 4.23 15.39 -9.63
C GLY A 107 5.62 14.98 -9.13
N HIS A 108 5.72 13.90 -8.35
CA HIS A 108 7.01 13.35 -7.89
C HIS A 108 7.74 12.55 -8.97
N ARG A 109 7.03 12.19 -10.04
CA ARG A 109 7.59 11.63 -11.28
C ARG A 109 7.16 12.50 -12.45
N GLN A 110 8.12 12.82 -13.32
CA GLN A 110 7.85 13.51 -14.59
C GLN A 110 7.33 12.51 -15.63
N CYS A 111 6.41 12.97 -16.48
CA CYS A 111 5.98 12.23 -17.68
C CYS A 111 7.12 12.10 -18.69
#